data_AF-A0A4Y7U3F8-F1
#
_entry.id   AF-A0A4Y7U3F8-F1
#
_cell.length_a   1.000
_cell.length_b   1.000
_cell.length_c   1.000
_cell.angle_alpha   90.00
_cell.angle_beta   90.00
_cell.angle_gamma   90.00
#
_symmetry.space_group_name_H-M   'P 1'
#
loop_
_entity.id
_entity.type
_entity.pdbx_description
1 polymer ?
#
loop_
_entity_poly.entity_id
_entity_poly.type
_entity_poly.pdbx_seq_one_letter_code
_entity_poly.pdbx_strand_id
1 'polypeptide(L)'
;LLLSSSVWYLKYLKQVNQKIKLAEDNLEKSIKNEELQALLQIEKCLVFFITSLKANDVLFQRIKNLKAHKADYDLDLLEDVEIELSQAQDTANIYSNILTGMMDAYASVISNNMNNIMKQ
;
A
#
# COMPACT_ATOMS: atom_id res chain seq x y z
N LEU A 1 -21.08 4.06 4.93
CA LEU A 1 -20.36 2.81 4.57
C LEU A 1 -19.04 3.08 3.84
N LEU A 2 -19.05 3.84 2.73
CA LEU A 2 -17.82 4.18 1.98
C LEU A 2 -16.81 4.95 2.84
N LEU A 3 -17.24 6.00 3.55
CA LEU A 3 -16.36 6.75 4.48
C LEU A 3 -15.69 5.81 5.49
N SER A 4 -16.51 4.99 6.16
CA SER A 4 -16.03 4.00 7.13
C SER A 4 -15.02 3.04 6.51
N SER A 5 -15.26 2.57 5.27
CA SER A 5 -14.33 1.72 4.54
C SER A 5 -12.99 2.42 4.31
N SER A 6 -12.98 3.65 3.82
CA SER A 6 -11.75 4.42 3.57
C SER A 6 -10.94 4.63 4.86
N VAL A 7 -11.61 4.98 5.96
CA VAL A 7 -10.99 5.11 7.29
C VAL A 7 -10.37 3.79 7.75
N TRP A 8 -11.04 2.65 7.52
CA TRP A 8 -10.46 1.34 7.83
C TRP A 8 -9.23 1.02 6.97
N TYR A 9 -9.24 1.33 5.67
CA TYR A 9 -8.05 1.20 4.82
C TYR A 9 -6.87 1.98 5.39
N LEU A 10 -7.06 3.26 5.74
CA LEU A 10 -6.01 4.08 6.34
C LEU A 10 -5.49 3.52 7.67
N LYS A 11 -6.38 2.99 8.51
CA LYS A 11 -5.99 2.34 9.76
C LYS A 11 -5.13 1.09 9.52
N TYR A 12 -5.48 0.26 8.54
CA TYR A 12 -4.68 -0.91 8.20
C TYR A 12 -3.37 -0.55 7.50
N LEU A 13 -3.36 0.49 6.65
CA LEU A 13 -2.15 1.02 6.04
C LEU A 13 -1.15 1.51 7.09
N LYS A 14 -1.60 2.14 8.19
CA LYS A 14 -0.73 2.47 9.33
C LYS A 14 -0.07 1.23 9.95
N GLN A 15 -0.79 0.13 10.08
CA GLN A 15 -0.23 -1.13 10.59
C GLN A 15 0.74 -1.76 9.58
N VAL A 16 0.42 -1.70 8.29
CA VAL A 16 1.32 -2.16 7.22
C VAL A 16 2.63 -1.37 7.28
N ASN A 17 2.59 -0.05 7.40
CA ASN A 17 3.80 0.77 7.54
C ASN A 17 4.69 0.36 8.73
N GLN A 18 4.10 0.02 9.87
CA GLN A 18 4.85 -0.47 11.02
C GLN A 18 5.54 -1.81 10.71
N LYS A 19 4.88 -2.71 9.98
CA LYS A 19 5.48 -3.98 9.54
C LYS A 19 6.58 -3.78 8.50
N ILE A 20 6.42 -2.82 7.60
CA ILE A 20 7.45 -2.45 6.62
C ILE A 20 8.72 -1.99 7.35
N LYS A 21 8.59 -1.07 8.30
CA LYS A 21 9.73 -0.58 9.10
C LYS A 21 10.43 -1.69 9.88
N LEU A 22 9.66 -2.60 10.49
CA LEU A 22 10.24 -3.75 11.19
C LEU A 22 11.04 -4.65 10.24
N ALA A 23 10.48 -4.94 9.07
CA ALA A 23 11.14 -5.76 8.06
C ALA A 23 12.39 -5.05 7.49
N GLU A 24 12.34 -3.73 7.30
CA GLU A 24 13.48 -2.90 6.92
C GLU A 24 14.62 -2.99 7.95
N ASP A 25 14.31 -2.76 9.23
CA ASP A 25 15.28 -2.84 10.33
C ASP A 25 15.92 -4.24 10.47
N ASN A 26 15.16 -5.30 10.20
CA ASN A 26 15.66 -6.67 10.24
C ASN A 26 16.56 -6.98 9.04
N LEU A 27 16.15 -6.52 7.85
CA LEU A 27 16.87 -6.74 6.60
C LEU A 27 18.22 -6.01 6.61
N GLU A 28 18.30 -4.82 7.22
CA GLU A 28 19.57 -4.08 7.42
C GLU A 28 20.55 -4.87 8.30
N LYS A 29 20.06 -5.55 9.34
CA LYS A 29 20.89 -6.33 10.28
C LYS A 29 21.32 -7.67 9.72
N SER A 30 20.47 -8.28 8.91
CA SER A 30 20.56 -9.69 8.55
C SER A 30 19.90 -9.89 7.19
N ILE A 31 20.63 -9.60 6.12
CA ILE A 31 20.20 -9.81 4.74
C ILE A 31 19.96 -11.32 4.52
N LYS A 32 18.72 -11.75 4.75
CA LYS A 32 18.24 -13.13 4.66
C LYS A 32 17.06 -13.21 3.71
N ASN A 33 16.96 -14.35 3.01
CA ASN A 33 15.83 -14.62 2.12
C ASN A 33 14.47 -14.59 2.84
N GLU A 34 14.43 -14.96 4.11
CA GLU A 34 13.22 -14.95 4.94
C GLU A 34 12.63 -13.53 5.09
N GLU A 35 13.49 -12.53 5.28
CA GLU A 35 13.07 -11.12 5.41
C GLU A 35 12.59 -10.56 4.07
N LEU A 36 13.25 -10.91 2.96
CA LEU A 36 12.77 -10.58 1.60
C LEU A 36 11.41 -11.22 1.31
N GLN A 37 11.21 -12.47 1.74
CA GLN A 37 9.93 -13.15 1.61
C GLN A 37 8.83 -12.49 2.45
N ALA A 38 9.17 -11.98 3.64
CA ALA A 38 8.24 -11.20 4.46
C ALA A 38 7.83 -9.89 3.78
N LEU A 39 8.78 -9.15 3.19
CA LEU A 39 8.49 -7.96 2.38
C LEU A 39 7.57 -8.32 1.20
N LEU A 40 7.88 -9.38 0.45
CA LEU A 40 7.04 -9.82 -0.68
C LEU A 40 5.59 -10.12 -0.28
N GLN A 41 5.35 -10.67 0.91
CA GLN A 41 3.97 -10.88 1.38
C GLN A 41 3.26 -9.56 1.71
N ILE A 42 3.99 -8.55 2.20
CA ILE A 42 3.45 -7.21 2.41
C ILE A 42 3.13 -6.55 1.06
N GLU A 43 4.01 -6.69 0.05
CA GLU A 43 3.77 -6.22 -1.32
C GLU A 43 2.45 -6.76 -1.87
N LYS A 44 2.27 -8.08 -1.78
CA LYS A 44 1.05 -8.73 -2.27
C LYS A 44 -0.20 -8.20 -1.56
N CYS A 45 -0.12 -7.94 -0.26
CA CYS A 45 -1.19 -7.32 0.50
C CYS A 45 -1.53 -5.91 -0.02
N LEU A 46 -0.50 -5.10 -0.29
CA LEU A 46 -0.66 -3.75 -0.85
C LEU A 46 -1.27 -3.78 -2.25
N VAL A 47 -0.92 -4.74 -3.10
CA VAL A 47 -1.54 -4.93 -4.42
C VAL A 47 -3.05 -5.17 -4.30
N PHE A 48 -3.48 -6.02 -3.35
CA PHE A 48 -4.90 -6.21 -3.09
C PHE A 48 -5.58 -4.93 -2.57
N PHE A 49 -4.92 -4.20 -1.66
CA PHE A 49 -5.43 -2.92 -1.15
C PHE A 49 -5.62 -1.89 -2.26
N ILE A 50 -4.61 -1.68 -3.10
CA ILE A 50 -4.66 -0.74 -4.24
C ILE A 50 -5.80 -1.13 -5.19
N THR A 51 -5.94 -2.42 -5.49
CA THR A 51 -6.99 -2.92 -6.38
C THR A 51 -8.38 -2.64 -5.81
N SER A 52 -8.59 -2.93 -4.53
CA SER A 52 -9.88 -2.71 -3.87
C SER A 52 -10.20 -1.22 -3.69
N LEU A 53 -9.20 -0.38 -3.38
CA LEU A 53 -9.35 1.07 -3.28
C LEU A 53 -9.76 1.67 -4.63
N LYS A 54 -9.12 1.23 -5.72
CA LYS A 54 -9.47 1.66 -7.08
C LYS A 54 -10.90 1.25 -7.47
N ALA A 55 -11.32 0.03 -7.08
CA ALA A 55 -12.70 -0.40 -7.30
C ALA A 55 -13.71 0.45 -6.52
N ASN A 56 -13.38 0.82 -5.28
CA ASN A 56 -14.20 1.71 -4.45
C ASN A 56 -14.29 3.12 -5.04
N ASP A 57 -13.22 3.65 -5.63
CA ASP A 57 -13.22 4.97 -6.28
C ASP A 57 -14.15 4.99 -7.49
N VAL A 58 -14.05 3.96 -8.36
CA VAL A 58 -14.97 3.80 -9.49
C VAL A 58 -16.43 3.72 -9.02
N LEU A 59 -16.71 3.00 -7.92
CA LEU A 59 -18.05 2.93 -7.35
C LEU A 59 -18.52 4.28 -6.81
N PHE A 60 -17.66 4.99 -6.08
CA PHE A 60 -17.94 6.31 -5.53
C PHE A 60 -18.27 7.32 -6.63
N GLN A 61 -17.47 7.38 -7.69
CA GLN A 61 -17.73 8.26 -8.83
C GLN A 61 -19.04 7.93 -9.54
N ARG A 62 -19.45 6.66 -9.61
CA ARG A 62 -20.77 6.28 -10.15
C ARG A 62 -21.90 6.78 -9.26
N ILE A 63 -21.78 6.66 -7.94
CA ILE A 63 -22.78 7.12 -6.97
C ILE A 63 -22.91 8.65 -7.02
N LYS A 64 -21.80 9.38 -7.03
CA LYS A 64 -21.75 10.84 -7.12
C LYS A 64 -22.45 11.38 -8.38
N ASN A 65 -22.36 10.64 -9.49
CA ASN A 65 -22.92 11.04 -10.79
C ASN A 65 -24.36 10.55 -11.03
N LEU A 66 -24.93 9.73 -10.14
CA LEU A 66 -26.32 9.28 -10.25
C LEU A 66 -27.31 10.45 -10.02
N LYS A 67 -27.88 10.96 -11.12
CA LYS A 67 -28.79 12.13 -11.11
C LYS A 67 -30.05 11.94 -10.26
N ALA A 68 -30.53 10.71 -10.12
CA ALA A 68 -31.80 10.41 -9.47
C ALA A 68 -31.87 10.77 -7.99
N HIS A 69 -30.72 10.85 -7.29
CA HIS A 69 -30.65 11.10 -5.84
C HIS A 69 -29.70 12.24 -5.47
N LYS A 70 -29.26 13.02 -6.47
CA LYS A 70 -28.19 14.03 -6.26
C LYS A 70 -28.61 15.16 -5.31
N ALA A 71 -29.90 15.46 -5.22
CA ALA A 71 -30.44 16.48 -4.31
C ALA A 71 -30.46 16.03 -2.84
N ASP A 72 -30.40 14.72 -2.57
CA ASP A 72 -30.49 14.14 -1.22
C ASP A 72 -29.10 13.80 -0.64
N TYR A 73 -28.03 14.03 -1.40
CA TYR A 73 -26.68 13.76 -0.94
C TYR A 73 -26.15 14.90 -0.07
N ASP A 74 -25.56 14.53 1.06
CA ASP A 74 -24.71 15.41 1.85
C ASP A 74 -23.40 15.64 1.10
N LEU A 75 -23.21 16.87 0.61
CA LEU A 75 -22.06 17.24 -0.21
C LEU A 75 -20.76 17.21 0.59
N ASP A 76 -20.80 17.59 1.87
CA ASP A 76 -19.63 17.59 2.76
C ASP A 76 -19.17 16.15 3.00
N LEU A 77 -20.12 15.24 3.25
CA LEU A 77 -19.82 13.81 3.39
C LEU A 77 -19.24 13.20 2.10
N LEU A 78 -19.70 13.63 0.93
CA LEU A 78 -19.15 13.16 -0.34
C LEU A 78 -17.70 13.64 -0.52
N GLU A 79 -17.41 14.90 -0.19
CA GLU A 79 -16.05 15.45 -0.22
C GLU A 79 -15.12 14.69 0.74
N ASP A 80 -15.56 14.44 1.97
CA ASP A 80 -14.80 13.66 2.96
C ASP A 80 -14.47 12.25 2.44
N VAL A 81 -15.44 11.56 1.83
CA VAL A 81 -15.21 10.23 1.24
C VAL A 81 -14.18 10.29 0.12
N GLU A 82 -14.26 11.31 -0.75
CA GLU A 82 -13.34 11.49 -1.88
C GLU A 82 -11.91 11.73 -1.39
N ILE A 83 -11.73 12.61 -0.40
CA ILE A 83 -10.43 12.92 0.20
C ILE A 83 -9.83 11.67 0.86
N GLU A 84 -10.58 11.00 1.72
CA GLU A 84 -10.08 9.84 2.48
C GLU A 84 -9.76 8.65 1.55
N LEU A 85 -10.54 8.46 0.48
CA LEU A 85 -10.30 7.40 -0.49
C LEU A 85 -9.05 7.69 -1.35
N SER A 86 -8.89 8.94 -1.80
CA SER A 86 -7.69 9.40 -2.50
C SER A 86 -6.45 9.21 -1.63
N GLN A 87 -6.52 9.63 -0.36
CA GLN A 87 -5.42 9.50 0.58
C GLN A 87 -5.04 8.02 0.82
N ALA A 88 -6.03 7.14 0.96
CA ALA A 88 -5.78 5.72 1.14
C ALA A 88 -5.08 5.11 -0.09
N GLN A 89 -5.51 5.49 -1.30
CA GLN A 89 -4.92 5.01 -2.55
C GLN A 89 -3.47 5.50 -2.71
N ASP A 90 -3.22 6.78 -2.50
CA ASP A 90 -1.88 7.36 -2.59
C ASP A 90 -0.93 6.75 -1.55
N THR A 91 -1.40 6.58 -0.32
CA THR A 91 -0.61 5.96 0.76
C THR A 91 -0.24 4.51 0.42
N ALA A 92 -1.18 3.73 -0.11
CA ALA A 92 -0.92 2.35 -0.51
C ALA A 92 0.13 2.27 -1.64
N ASN A 93 0.04 3.16 -2.64
CA ASN A 93 1.00 3.24 -3.73
C ASN A 93 2.40 3.66 -3.25
N ILE A 94 2.50 4.65 -2.34
CA ILE A 94 3.77 5.06 -1.74
C ILE A 94 4.44 3.89 -1.03
N TYR A 95 3.70 3.16 -0.20
CA TYR A 95 4.25 2.00 0.51
C TYR A 95 4.67 0.89 -0.45
N SER A 96 3.90 0.63 -1.51
CA SER A 96 4.27 -0.35 -2.53
C SER A 96 5.59 0.05 -3.22
N ASN A 97 5.73 1.31 -3.60
CA ASN A 97 6.94 1.80 -4.27
C ASN A 97 8.18 1.74 -3.38
N ILE A 98 8.06 2.13 -2.10
CA ILE A 98 9.15 2.01 -1.12
C ILE A 98 9.60 0.55 -1.02
N LEU A 99 8.64 -0.36 -0.92
CA LEU A 99 8.91 -1.77 -0.67
C LEU A 99 9.53 -2.46 -1.89
N THR A 100 9.08 -2.13 -3.11
CA THR A 100 9.72 -2.60 -4.35
C THR A 100 11.15 -2.06 -4.47
N GLY A 101 11.37 -0.76 -4.24
CA GLY A 101 12.71 -0.17 -4.30
C GLY A 101 13.67 -0.76 -3.27
N MET A 102 13.16 -1.08 -2.07
CA MET A 102 13.92 -1.79 -1.05
C MET A 102 14.33 -3.18 -1.52
N MET A 103 13.37 -4.00 -1.99
CA MET A 103 13.67 -5.35 -2.48
C MET A 103 14.70 -5.36 -3.62
N ASP A 104 14.63 -4.40 -4.55
CA ASP A 104 15.61 -4.26 -5.64
C ASP A 104 17.02 -3.92 -5.12
N ALA A 105 17.12 -2.98 -4.17
CA ALA A 105 18.40 -2.61 -3.56
C ALA A 105 19.04 -3.80 -2.84
N TYR A 106 18.27 -4.56 -2.06
CA TYR A 106 18.78 -5.71 -1.34
C TYR A 106 19.13 -6.89 -2.26
N ALA A 107 18.36 -7.14 -3.32
CA ALA A 107 18.73 -8.12 -4.34
C ALA A 107 20.10 -7.79 -4.97
N SER A 108 20.38 -6.51 -5.20
CA SER A 108 21.70 -6.05 -5.68
C SER A 108 22.82 -6.35 -4.67
N VAL A 109 22.60 -6.06 -3.38
CA VAL A 109 23.59 -6.33 -2.32
C VAL A 109 23.88 -7.82 -2.19
N ILE A 110 22.85 -8.69 -2.24
CA ILE A 110 23.01 -10.14 -2.20
C ILE A 110 23.84 -10.63 -3.39
N SER A 111 23.51 -10.15 -4.60
CA SER A 111 24.25 -10.50 -5.83
C SER A 111 25.72 -10.10 -5.73
N ASN A 112 26.02 -8.90 -5.20
CA ASN A 112 27.39 -8.43 -4.99
C ASN A 112 28.15 -9.31 -3.99
N ASN A 113 27.51 -9.69 -2.88
CA ASN A 113 28.12 -10.56 -1.87
C ASN A 113 28.42 -11.96 -2.43
N MET A 114 27.51 -12.53 -3.23
CA MET A 114 27.70 -13.81 -3.90
C MET A 114 28.88 -13.78 -4.89
N ASN A 115 28.97 -12.72 -5.69
CA ASN A 115 30.07 -12.52 -6.64
C ASN A 115 31.43 -12.38 -5.94
N ASN A 116 31.49 -11.77 -4.74
CA ASN A 116 32.73 -11.67 -3.96
C ASN A 116 33.18 -13.04 -3.44
N ILE A 117 32.25 -13.89 -2.97
CA ILE A 117 32.57 -15.26 -2.53
C ILE A 117 33.06 -16.12 -3.71
N MET A 118 32.44 -16.00 -4.89
CA MET A 118 32.84 -16.77 -6.08
C MET A 118 34.19 -16.36 -6.67
N LYS A 119 34.67 -15.16 -6.37
CA LYS A 119 35.99 -14.64 -6.80
C LYS A 119 37.12 -14.98 -5.83
N GLN A 120 36.82 -15.40 -4.60
CA GLN A 120 37.79 -15.96 -3.64
C GLN A 120 38.05 -17.43 -3.93
#